data_AF-A0A966TB13-F1
#
_entry.id   AF-A0A966TB13-F1
#
_cell.length_a   1.000
_cell.length_b   1.000
_cell.length_c   1.000
_cell.angle_alpha   90.00
_cell.angle_beta   90.00
_cell.angle_gamma   90.00
#
_symmetry.space_group_name_H-M   'P 1'
#
loop_
_entity.id
_entity.type
_entity.pdbx_description
1 polymer ?
#
loop_
_entity_poly.entity_id
_entity_poly.type
_entity_poly.pdbx_seq_one_letter_code
_entity_poly.pdbx_strand_id
1 'polypeptide(L)'
;MTTLTTHTCSASAAPAPSNKRPRPSVFERRQADLAERVLKLSPSSLTFLYDECKACFWHHYNGRPRPSTAFPKVFGALDNAQKEFFVGRSVKEVSRSLPAGVIERGRRVKSEAIAVDGTDYRVQFSGDTDTILRFSRAG
;
A
#
# COMPACT_ATOMS: atom_id res chain seq x y z
N MET A 1 55.61 31.25 30.61
CA MET A 1 54.22 31.03 31.07
C MET A 1 53.39 30.69 29.85
N THR A 2 53.15 29.40 29.62
CA THR A 2 52.44 28.91 28.43
C THR A 2 51.09 28.39 28.88
N THR A 3 50.01 29.09 28.54
CA THR A 3 48.64 28.72 28.86
C THR A 3 48.16 27.66 27.87
N LEU A 4 47.93 26.44 28.36
CA LEU A 4 47.25 25.38 27.62
C LEU A 4 45.74 25.61 27.69
N THR A 5 45.13 25.93 26.55
CA THR A 5 43.68 25.97 26.40
C THR A 5 43.17 24.59 26.04
N THR A 6 42.44 23.94 26.94
CA THR A 6 41.77 22.66 26.68
C THR A 6 40.43 22.91 25.99
N HIS A 7 40.32 22.51 24.73
CA HIS A 7 39.03 22.43 24.03
C HIS A 7 38.32 21.14 24.41
N THR A 8 37.20 21.26 25.13
CA THR A 8 36.28 20.13 25.39
C THR A 8 35.42 19.89 24.16
N CYS A 9 35.69 18.78 23.47
CA CYS A 9 34.83 18.28 22.39
C CYS A 9 33.59 17.64 23.04
N SER A 10 32.42 18.26 22.86
CA SER A 10 31.15 17.70 23.32
C SER A 10 30.72 16.58 22.36
N ALA A 11 30.80 15.33 22.82
CA ALA A 11 30.31 14.18 22.07
C ALA A 11 28.78 14.20 22.06
N SER A 12 28.17 14.44 20.88
CA SER A 12 26.74 14.27 20.67
C SER A 12 26.38 12.79 20.82
N ALA A 13 25.43 12.48 21.71
CA ALA A 13 24.98 11.12 21.96
C ALA A 13 24.32 10.52 20.71
N ALA A 14 24.72 9.28 20.35
CA ALA A 14 24.10 8.54 19.28
C ALA A 14 22.61 8.25 19.58
N PRO A 15 21.71 8.29 18.59
CA PRO A 15 20.30 7.97 18.78
C PRO A 15 20.13 6.51 19.22
N ALA A 16 19.21 6.29 20.17
CA ALA A 16 18.92 4.97 20.72
C ALA A 16 18.50 3.97 19.63
N PRO A 17 18.90 2.68 19.73
CA PRO A 17 18.53 1.66 18.76
C PRO A 17 17.01 1.44 18.73
N SER A 18 16.43 1.48 17.53
CA SER A 18 15.00 1.27 17.33
C SER A 18 14.61 -0.18 17.67
N ASN A 19 13.74 -0.36 18.67
CA ASN A 19 13.23 -1.65 19.12
C ASN A 19 12.19 -2.29 18.15
N LYS A 20 12.14 -1.83 16.89
CA LYS A 20 11.17 -2.30 15.90
C LYS A 20 11.75 -3.51 15.17
N ARG A 21 11.03 -4.64 15.21
CA ARG A 21 11.35 -5.80 14.36
C ARG A 21 11.51 -5.34 12.91
N PRO A 22 12.59 -5.75 12.21
CA PRO A 22 12.79 -5.37 10.82
C PRO A 22 11.62 -5.86 9.98
N ARG A 23 11.21 -5.04 9.01
CA ARG A 23 10.15 -5.40 8.07
C ARG A 23 10.65 -6.61 7.25
N PRO A 24 9.88 -7.70 7.12
CA PRO A 24 10.29 -8.85 6.33
C PRO A 24 10.58 -8.43 4.90
N SER A 25 11.48 -9.15 4.22
CA SER A 25 11.73 -9.00 2.80
C SER A 25 10.51 -9.42 1.98
N VAL A 26 10.50 -9.06 0.69
CA VAL A 26 9.48 -9.53 -0.26
C VAL A 26 9.49 -11.05 -0.35
N PHE A 27 10.67 -11.66 -0.32
CA PHE A 27 10.85 -13.10 -0.40
C PHE A 27 10.27 -13.82 0.83
N GLU A 28 10.59 -13.35 2.04
CA GLU A 28 10.06 -13.96 3.28
C GLU A 28 8.53 -13.87 3.36
N ARG A 29 7.95 -12.72 3.00
CA ARG A 29 6.49 -12.59 2.90
C ARG A 29 5.90 -13.59 1.90
N ARG A 30 6.55 -13.76 0.75
CA ARG A 30 6.09 -14.69 -0.28
C ARG A 30 6.17 -16.15 0.16
N GLN A 31 7.22 -16.54 0.88
CA GLN A 31 7.34 -17.89 1.43
C GLN A 31 6.26 -18.17 2.48
N ALA A 32 5.96 -17.20 3.35
CA ALA A 32 4.85 -17.32 4.30
C ALA A 32 3.50 -17.50 3.58
N ASP A 33 3.24 -16.68 2.54
CA ASP A 33 2.05 -16.78 1.70
C ASP A 33 1.91 -18.16 1.03
N LEU A 34 3.01 -18.72 0.51
CA LEU A 34 3.05 -20.05 -0.09
C LEU A 34 2.81 -21.16 0.95
N ALA A 35 3.39 -21.04 2.15
CA ALA A 35 3.20 -21.98 3.24
C ALA A 35 1.72 -22.03 3.70
N GLU A 36 1.03 -20.88 3.68
CA GLU A 36 -0.41 -20.78 3.97
C GLU A 36 -1.31 -21.16 2.77
N ARG A 37 -0.71 -21.48 1.61
CA ARG A 37 -1.40 -21.69 0.33
C ARG A 37 -2.31 -20.52 -0.07
N VAL A 38 -1.93 -19.29 0.28
CA VAL A 38 -2.65 -18.05 -0.06
C VAL A 38 -1.77 -17.15 -0.91
N LEU A 39 -2.15 -16.96 -2.17
CA LEU A 39 -1.49 -16.05 -3.11
C LEU A 39 -2.04 -14.64 -2.93
N LYS A 40 -1.25 -13.73 -2.35
CA LYS A 40 -1.64 -12.33 -2.17
C LYS A 40 -1.25 -11.51 -3.39
N LEU A 41 -2.24 -10.96 -4.09
CA LEU A 41 -2.08 -10.16 -5.31
C LEU A 41 -2.62 -8.74 -5.10
N SER A 42 -2.03 -7.76 -5.79
CA SER A 42 -2.67 -6.44 -5.91
C SER A 42 -3.53 -6.41 -7.17
N PRO A 43 -4.73 -5.79 -7.15
CA PRO A 43 -5.54 -5.64 -8.37
C PRO A 43 -4.77 -4.96 -9.52
N SER A 44 -3.98 -3.94 -9.19
CA SER A 44 -3.13 -3.21 -10.16
C SER A 44 -2.08 -4.09 -10.84
N SER A 45 -1.61 -5.16 -10.18
CA SER A 45 -0.66 -6.09 -10.80
C SER A 45 -1.32 -6.90 -11.92
N LEU A 46 -2.62 -7.18 -11.83
CA LEU A 46 -3.33 -7.87 -12.89
C LEU A 46 -3.57 -6.94 -14.07
N THR A 47 -3.99 -5.69 -13.83
CA THR A 47 -4.34 -4.75 -14.91
C THR A 47 -3.14 -4.12 -15.61
N PHE A 48 -2.03 -3.90 -14.90
CA PHE A 48 -0.87 -3.23 -15.49
C PHE A 48 0.28 -4.19 -15.75
N LEU A 49 0.63 -5.04 -14.78
CA LEU A 49 1.81 -5.88 -14.90
C LEU A 49 1.53 -7.16 -15.71
N TYR A 50 0.42 -7.86 -15.46
CA TYR A 50 0.07 -9.07 -16.20
C TYR A 50 -0.29 -8.77 -17.66
N ASP A 51 -1.08 -7.72 -17.90
CA ASP A 51 -1.47 -7.30 -19.25
C ASP A 51 -0.28 -6.83 -20.08
N GLU A 52 0.70 -6.12 -19.49
CA GLU A 52 1.93 -5.71 -20.16
C GLU A 52 2.87 -6.91 -20.41
N CYS A 53 3.07 -7.78 -19.41
CA CYS A 53 4.03 -8.88 -19.49
C CYS A 53 3.74 -10.00 -18.47
N LYS A 54 3.15 -11.11 -18.93
CA LYS A 54 2.83 -12.29 -18.10
C LYS A 54 4.05 -12.90 -17.40
N ALA A 55 5.20 -12.97 -18.08
CA ALA A 55 6.44 -13.46 -17.50
C ALA A 55 6.94 -12.53 -16.37
N CYS A 56 6.82 -11.21 -16.57
CA CYS A 56 7.19 -10.20 -15.59
C CYS A 56 6.28 -10.26 -14.36
N PHE A 57 4.97 -10.50 -14.56
CA PHE A 57 4.04 -10.79 -13.49
C PHE A 57 4.47 -12.00 -12.66
N TRP A 58 4.80 -13.11 -13.34
CA TRP A 58 5.29 -14.31 -12.63
C TRP A 58 6.57 -14.01 -11.85
N HIS A 59 7.56 -13.36 -12.46
CA HIS A 59 8.82 -13.00 -11.78
C HIS A 59 8.60 -12.07 -10.57
N HIS A 60 7.71 -11.09 -10.70
CA HIS A 60 7.37 -10.16 -9.61
C HIS A 60 6.86 -10.90 -8.37
N TYR A 61 5.98 -11.88 -8.56
CA TYR A 61 5.45 -12.71 -7.46
C TYR A 61 6.37 -13.88 -7.07
N ASN A 62 7.51 -14.06 -7.73
CA ASN A 62 8.51 -15.10 -7.43
C ASN A 62 9.88 -14.52 -7.04
N GLY A 63 9.88 -13.35 -6.38
CA GLY A 63 11.07 -12.77 -5.76
C GLY A 63 12.00 -12.01 -6.70
N ARG A 64 11.57 -11.74 -7.94
CA ARG A 64 12.32 -10.98 -8.95
C ARG A 64 11.46 -9.82 -9.47
N PRO A 65 11.09 -8.84 -8.62
CA PRO A 65 10.34 -7.68 -9.06
C PRO A 65 11.14 -6.84 -10.05
N ARG A 66 10.43 -6.13 -10.93
CA ARG A 66 11.04 -5.10 -11.78
C ARG A 66 11.76 -4.05 -10.90
N PRO A 67 12.88 -3.48 -11.36
CA PRO A 67 13.50 -2.35 -10.68
C PRO A 67 12.48 -1.23 -10.45
N SER A 68 12.51 -0.64 -9.26
CA SER A 68 11.62 0.48 -8.94
C SER A 68 12.00 1.69 -9.77
N THR A 69 11.09 2.16 -10.61
CA THR A 69 11.22 3.45 -11.30
C THR A 69 10.63 4.55 -10.44
N ALA A 70 11.16 5.78 -10.57
CA ALA A 70 10.56 6.93 -9.91
C ALA A 70 9.17 7.20 -10.52
N PHE A 71 8.13 7.19 -9.69
CA PHE A 71 6.81 7.64 -10.11
C PHE A 71 6.76 9.18 -10.02
N PRO A 72 6.36 9.89 -11.10
CA PRO A 72 6.32 11.35 -11.08
C PRO A 72 5.42 11.89 -9.96
N LYS A 73 5.95 12.77 -9.11
CA LYS A 73 5.24 13.31 -7.93
C LYS A 73 3.95 14.05 -8.28
N VAL A 74 3.88 14.63 -9.49
CA VAL A 74 2.72 15.40 -9.96
C VAL A 74 1.42 14.58 -9.94
N PHE A 75 1.49 13.28 -10.27
CA PHE A 75 0.30 12.43 -10.27
C PHE A 75 -0.22 12.17 -8.86
N GLY A 76 0.68 11.97 -7.89
CA GLY A 76 0.31 11.84 -6.48
C GLY A 76 -0.25 13.14 -5.90
N ALA A 77 0.25 14.31 -6.33
CA ALA A 77 -0.27 15.60 -5.91
C ALA A 77 -1.69 15.83 -6.46
N LEU A 78 -1.93 15.53 -7.74
CA LEU A 78 -3.25 15.64 -8.36
C LEU A 78 -4.28 14.72 -7.69
N ASP A 79 -3.90 13.46 -7.47
CA ASP A 79 -4.73 12.47 -6.79
C ASP A 79 -5.15 12.93 -5.39
N ASN A 80 -4.20 13.46 -4.60
CA ASN A 80 -4.51 13.98 -3.27
C ASN A 80 -5.41 15.21 -3.31
N ALA A 81 -5.18 16.15 -4.23
CA ALA A 81 -6.03 17.33 -4.37
C ALA A 81 -7.48 16.95 -4.70
N GLN A 82 -7.69 15.97 -5.60
CA GLN A 82 -9.02 15.45 -5.92
C GLN A 82 -9.68 14.79 -4.70
N LYS A 83 -8.94 13.96 -3.95
CA LYS A 83 -9.44 13.31 -2.74
C LYS A 83 -9.83 14.32 -1.67
N GLU A 84 -8.97 15.31 -1.40
CA GLU A 84 -9.24 16.35 -0.41
C GLU A 84 -10.46 17.18 -0.73
N PHE A 85 -10.72 17.46 -2.01
CA PHE A 85 -11.91 18.16 -2.42
C PHE A 85 -13.19 17.40 -2.04
N PHE A 86 -13.25 16.08 -2.23
CA PHE A 86 -14.45 15.29 -2.02
C PHE A 86 -14.65 14.76 -0.59
N VAL A 87 -13.58 14.59 0.20
CA VAL A 87 -13.69 14.05 1.56
C VAL A 87 -14.63 14.89 2.43
N GLY A 88 -15.55 14.23 3.12
CA GLY A 88 -16.54 14.86 4.00
C GLY A 88 -17.79 15.38 3.30
N ARG A 89 -17.81 15.40 1.96
CA ARG A 89 -18.97 15.83 1.17
C ARG A 89 -20.03 14.77 1.06
N SER A 90 -21.25 15.20 0.72
CA SER A 90 -22.37 14.29 0.49
C SER A 90 -22.18 13.52 -0.80
N VAL A 91 -22.47 12.21 -0.79
CA VAL A 91 -22.49 11.39 -2.02
C VAL A 91 -23.53 11.88 -3.04
N LYS A 92 -24.51 12.67 -2.58
CA LYS A 92 -25.52 13.33 -3.43
C LYS A 92 -24.92 14.41 -4.34
N GLU A 93 -23.72 14.92 -4.03
CA GLU A 93 -22.98 15.84 -4.90
C GLU A 93 -22.40 15.11 -6.13
N VAL A 94 -22.12 13.81 -6.02
CA VAL A 94 -21.66 12.98 -7.16
C VAL A 94 -22.85 12.50 -7.98
N SER A 95 -23.88 11.99 -7.31
CA SER A 95 -25.14 11.63 -7.98
C SER A 95 -26.32 11.69 -7.02
N ARG A 96 -27.39 12.36 -7.45
CA ARG A 96 -28.63 12.48 -6.67
C ARG A 96 -29.34 11.13 -6.46
N SER A 97 -29.08 10.13 -7.32
CA SER A 97 -29.69 8.80 -7.23
C SER A 97 -29.09 7.89 -6.17
N LEU A 98 -27.87 8.18 -5.68
CA LEU A 98 -27.22 7.37 -4.65
C LEU A 98 -27.93 7.50 -3.30
N PRO A 99 -27.95 6.47 -2.42
CA PRO A 99 -28.45 6.61 -1.05
C PRO A 99 -27.74 7.76 -0.31
N ALA A 100 -28.39 8.33 0.71
CA ALA A 100 -27.74 9.34 1.54
C ALA A 100 -26.45 8.76 2.17
N GLY A 101 -25.41 9.58 2.28
CA GLY A 101 -24.09 9.13 2.68
C GLY A 101 -23.03 10.21 2.53
N VAL A 102 -21.81 9.86 2.92
CA VAL A 102 -20.64 10.74 2.89
C VAL A 102 -19.47 10.07 2.18
N ILE A 103 -18.66 10.87 1.51
CA ILE A 103 -17.42 10.43 0.87
C ILE A 103 -16.28 10.47 1.90
N GLU A 104 -15.61 9.33 2.09
CA GLU A 104 -14.45 9.16 2.97
C GLU A 104 -13.17 8.97 2.18
N ARG A 105 -12.04 9.31 2.78
CA ARG A 105 -10.72 8.97 2.24
C ARG A 105 -10.60 7.46 2.13
N GLY A 106 -10.07 7.00 1.01
CA GLY A 106 -9.83 5.58 0.80
C GLY A 106 -8.85 4.99 1.82
N ARG A 107 -8.92 3.67 1.97
CA ARG A 107 -8.04 2.88 2.84
C ARG A 107 -7.65 1.60 2.15
N ARG A 108 -6.63 0.93 2.69
CA ARG A 108 -6.28 -0.40 2.23
C ARG A 108 -7.42 -1.37 2.51
N VAL A 109 -7.86 -2.07 1.48
CA VAL A 109 -8.84 -3.15 1.57
C VAL A 109 -8.20 -4.49 1.24
N LYS A 110 -8.90 -5.54 1.62
CA LYS A 110 -8.46 -6.91 1.48
C LYS A 110 -9.69 -7.78 1.22
N SER A 111 -9.65 -8.59 0.17
CA SER A 111 -10.69 -9.58 -0.09
C SER A 111 -10.55 -10.76 0.88
N GLU A 112 -11.61 -11.54 0.98
CA GLU A 112 -11.49 -12.92 1.43
C GLU A 112 -10.55 -13.70 0.50
N ALA A 113 -10.04 -14.83 1.00
CA ALA A 113 -9.23 -15.73 0.18
C ALA A 113 -10.18 -16.59 -0.68
N ILE A 114 -10.12 -16.38 -1.99
CA ILE A 114 -10.99 -17.00 -3.00
C ILE A 114 -10.34 -18.30 -3.48
N ALA A 115 -11.10 -19.39 -3.51
CA ALA A 115 -10.61 -20.67 -4.03
C ALA A 115 -10.39 -20.58 -5.55
N VAL A 116 -9.36 -21.27 -6.04
CA VAL A 116 -9.08 -21.40 -7.47
C VAL A 116 -9.25 -22.85 -7.89
N ASP A 117 -10.18 -23.10 -8.80
CA ASP A 117 -10.50 -24.43 -9.29
C ASP A 117 -9.26 -25.17 -9.81
N GLY A 118 -9.16 -26.45 -9.47
CA GLY A 118 -8.04 -27.31 -9.88
C GLY A 118 -6.74 -27.09 -9.10
N THR A 119 -6.74 -26.30 -8.03
CA THR A 119 -5.56 -26.11 -7.16
C THR A 119 -5.93 -26.08 -5.68
N ASP A 120 -4.99 -26.43 -4.80
CA ASP A 120 -5.11 -26.23 -3.35
C ASP A 120 -4.84 -24.78 -2.92
N TYR A 121 -4.55 -23.88 -3.87
CA TYR A 121 -4.23 -22.49 -3.59
C TYR A 121 -5.49 -21.63 -3.56
N ARG A 122 -5.44 -20.60 -2.71
CA ARG A 122 -6.43 -19.52 -2.69
C ARG A 122 -5.77 -18.22 -3.11
N VAL A 123 -6.53 -17.32 -3.72
CA VAL A 123 -6.08 -15.98 -4.12
C VAL A 123 -6.73 -14.93 -3.24
N GLN A 124 -5.96 -13.94 -2.84
CA GLN A 124 -6.44 -12.83 -2.03
C GLN A 124 -5.97 -11.51 -2.61
N PHE A 125 -6.92 -10.61 -2.83
CA PHE A 125 -6.63 -9.28 -3.34
C PHE A 125 -6.44 -8.30 -2.20
N SER A 126 -5.39 -7.49 -2.26
CA SER A 126 -5.23 -6.35 -1.37
C SER A 126 -4.67 -5.16 -2.13
N GLY A 127 -5.21 -3.99 -1.84
CA GLY A 127 -4.82 -2.75 -2.48
C GLY A 127 -5.44 -1.55 -1.79
N ASP A 128 -4.95 -0.37 -2.15
CA ASP A 128 -5.51 0.88 -1.67
C ASP A 128 -6.69 1.30 -2.54
N THR A 129 -7.73 1.83 -1.90
CA THR A 129 -8.86 2.47 -2.57
C THR A 129 -8.63 3.98 -2.62
N ASP A 130 -9.21 4.66 -3.60
CA ASP A 130 -9.10 6.12 -3.68
C ASP A 130 -10.02 6.82 -2.67
N THR A 131 -11.29 6.42 -2.67
CA THR A 131 -12.35 6.94 -1.79
C THR A 131 -13.30 5.81 -1.42
N ILE A 132 -14.00 5.98 -0.30
CA ILE A 132 -15.03 5.04 0.18
C ILE A 132 -16.33 5.81 0.36
N LEU A 133 -17.43 5.24 -0.13
CA LEU A 133 -18.76 5.80 0.10
C LEU A 133 -19.34 5.16 1.36
N ARG A 134 -19.55 5.95 2.42
CA ARG A 134 -20.24 5.51 3.63
C ARG A 134 -21.69 5.97 3.54
N PHE A 135 -22.58 5.06 3.18
CA PHE A 135 -24.01 5.33 3.19
C PHE A 135 -24.54 5.40 4.63
N SER A 136 -25.41 6.37 4.90
CA SER A 136 -26.24 6.31 6.10
C SER A 136 -27.13 5.09 5.97
N ARG A 137 -27.25 4.30 7.05
CA ARG A 137 -28.16 3.16 7.09
C ARG A 137 -29.54 3.64 6.65
N ALA A 138 -30.09 3.05 5.59
CA ALA A 138 -31.50 3.27 5.28
C ALA A 138 -32.28 2.74 6.49
N GLY A 139 -33.08 3.63 7.11
CA GLY A 139 -34.10 3.23 8.08
C GLY A 139 -35.20 2.44 7.39
#